data_AF-A0A432PKC7-F1
#
_entry.id   AF-A0A432PKC7-F1
#
_cell.length_a   1.000
_cell.length_b   1.000
_cell.length_c   1.000
_cell.angle_alpha   90.00
_cell.angle_beta   90.00
_cell.angle_gamma   90.00
#
_symmetry.space_group_name_H-M   'P 1'
#
loop_
_entity.id
_entity.type
_entity.pdbx_description
1 polymer ?
#
loop_
_entity_poly.entity_id
_entity_poly.type
_entity_poly.pdbx_seq_one_letter_code
_entity_poly.pdbx_strand_id
1 'polypeptide(L)'
;MKRILASLAVLTLLAGAGPALADTYGAIAYSPSSGATGWSYAYGSRGAAETVARRNCDDSTNDCRIAIWFRNGCGAVAVGSRGGWGSGWGYDRREAQRQAIGSCSRQTGSCRVIRWQCSGGE
;
A
#
# COMPACT_ATOMS: atom_id res chain seq x y z
N MET A 1 -29.30 61.74 29.20
CA MET A 1 -30.05 60.63 28.56
C MET A 1 -29.07 59.85 27.69
N LYS A 2 -28.73 58.61 28.06
CA LYS A 2 -27.59 57.84 27.51
C LYS A 2 -28.16 56.71 26.65
N ARG A 3 -27.91 56.72 25.34
CA ARG A 3 -28.27 55.61 24.43
C ARG A 3 -27.03 54.75 24.24
N ILE A 4 -26.99 53.62 24.93
CA ILE A 4 -25.94 52.61 24.77
C ILE A 4 -26.38 51.74 23.60
N LEU A 5 -25.75 51.93 22.44
CA LEU A 5 -25.88 51.04 21.30
C LEU A 5 -24.95 49.85 21.54
N ALA A 6 -25.51 48.70 21.92
CA ALA A 6 -24.77 47.45 22.04
C ALA A 6 -24.49 46.90 20.63
N SER A 7 -23.27 47.06 20.16
CA SER A 7 -22.80 46.47 18.91
C SER A 7 -22.53 44.97 19.13
N LEU A 8 -23.37 44.11 18.53
CA LEU A 8 -23.08 42.67 18.44
C LEU A 8 -21.93 42.45 17.46
N ALA A 9 -20.75 42.16 17.97
CA ALA A 9 -19.66 41.61 17.17
C ALA A 9 -19.97 40.14 16.86
N VAL A 10 -20.43 39.84 15.64
CA VAL A 10 -20.58 38.47 15.14
C VAL A 10 -19.19 37.97 14.72
N LEU A 11 -18.55 37.19 15.59
CA LEU A 11 -17.28 36.53 15.30
C LEU A 11 -17.59 35.22 14.53
N THR A 12 -17.59 35.28 13.20
CA THR A 12 -17.71 34.09 12.35
C THR A 12 -16.42 33.27 12.42
N LEU A 13 -16.45 32.19 13.21
CA LEU A 13 -15.41 31.15 13.21
C LEU A 13 -15.38 30.47 11.83
N LEU A 14 -14.40 30.80 10.99
CA LEU A 14 -14.03 29.94 9.86
C LEU A 14 -13.37 28.68 10.41
N ALA A 15 -14.17 27.65 10.67
CA ALA A 15 -13.67 26.30 10.86
C ALA A 15 -13.15 25.78 9.51
N GLY A 16 -11.86 26.01 9.24
CA GLY A 16 -11.18 25.42 8.09
C GLY A 16 -11.09 23.90 8.28
N ALA A 17 -11.92 23.13 7.57
CA ALA A 17 -11.68 21.71 7.39
C ALA A 17 -10.42 21.56 6.51
N GLY A 18 -9.29 21.24 7.13
CA GLY A 18 -8.08 20.85 6.39
C GLY A 18 -8.35 19.63 5.50
N PRO A 19 -7.55 19.40 4.45
CA PRO A 19 -7.74 18.22 3.61
C PRO A 19 -7.57 16.96 4.46
N ALA A 20 -8.65 16.19 4.61
CA ALA A 20 -8.54 14.85 5.14
C ALA A 20 -7.76 14.01 4.12
N LEU A 21 -6.57 13.52 4.49
CA LEU A 21 -5.85 12.56 3.67
C LEU A 21 -6.69 11.28 3.60
N ALA A 22 -7.30 11.05 2.44
CA ALA A 22 -8.03 9.82 2.19
C ALA A 22 -7.06 8.64 2.21
N ASP A 23 -7.52 7.52 2.79
CA ASP A 23 -6.74 6.30 2.77
C ASP A 23 -6.50 5.83 1.34
N THR A 24 -5.25 5.46 1.07
CA THR A 24 -4.87 4.86 -0.18
C THR A 24 -4.46 3.41 0.04
N TYR A 25 -4.85 2.56 -0.89
CA TYR A 25 -4.60 1.13 -0.87
C TYR A 25 -3.81 0.72 -2.12
N GLY A 26 -2.93 -0.25 -1.93
CA GLY A 26 -2.27 -0.98 -3.01
C GLY A 26 -2.13 -2.45 -2.67
N ALA A 27 -1.78 -3.25 -3.67
CA ALA A 27 -1.52 -4.67 -3.50
C ALA A 27 -0.46 -5.15 -4.48
N ILE A 28 0.19 -6.27 -4.15
CA ILE A 28 1.08 -7.01 -5.05
C ILE A 28 0.58 -8.45 -5.12
N ALA A 29 0.40 -8.94 -6.35
CA ALA A 29 0.19 -10.34 -6.67
C ALA A 29 1.49 -10.96 -7.18
N TYR A 30 1.65 -12.25 -6.94
CA TYR A 30 2.84 -13.03 -7.29
C TYR A 30 2.45 -14.44 -7.73
N SER A 31 3.07 -14.92 -8.81
CA SER A 31 3.02 -16.31 -9.26
C SER A 31 4.29 -17.05 -8.80
N PRO A 32 4.17 -18.06 -7.93
CA PRO A 32 5.32 -18.86 -7.50
C PRO A 32 5.94 -19.69 -8.62
N SER A 33 5.15 -20.14 -9.60
CA SER A 33 5.65 -21.00 -10.68
C SER A 33 6.45 -20.23 -11.74
N SER A 34 6.00 -19.03 -12.11
CA SER A 34 6.60 -18.24 -13.19
C SER A 34 7.49 -17.09 -12.71
N GLY A 35 7.30 -16.66 -11.46
CA GLY A 35 7.92 -15.46 -10.93
C GLY A 35 7.21 -14.16 -11.32
N ALA A 36 6.12 -14.22 -12.09
CA ALA A 36 5.37 -13.05 -12.51
C ALA A 36 4.80 -12.26 -11.33
N THR A 37 4.67 -10.94 -11.50
CA THR A 37 4.10 -10.04 -10.50
C THR A 37 3.13 -9.07 -11.15
N GLY A 38 2.03 -8.77 -10.47
CA GLY A 38 1.13 -7.66 -10.79
C GLY A 38 0.95 -6.78 -9.55
N TRP A 39 0.69 -5.49 -9.72
CA TRP A 39 0.52 -4.57 -8.60
C TRP A 39 -0.50 -3.47 -8.88
N SER A 40 -0.91 -2.80 -7.82
CA SER A 40 -1.84 -1.68 -7.84
C SER A 40 -1.47 -0.66 -6.76
N TYR A 41 -1.90 0.58 -6.95
CA TYR A 41 -1.75 1.70 -6.02
C TYR A 41 -2.85 2.74 -6.28
N ALA A 42 -3.00 3.71 -5.38
CA ALA A 42 -3.99 4.79 -5.45
C ALA A 42 -5.45 4.33 -5.50
N TYR A 43 -5.77 3.17 -4.94
CA TYR A 43 -7.16 2.70 -4.81
C TYR A 43 -7.76 3.14 -3.48
N GLY A 44 -9.06 3.47 -3.47
CA GLY A 44 -9.81 3.82 -2.26
C GLY A 44 -10.22 2.64 -1.40
N SER A 45 -9.94 1.40 -1.82
CA SER A 45 -10.25 0.20 -1.04
C SER A 45 -9.28 -0.95 -1.31
N ARG A 46 -9.11 -1.81 -0.30
CA ARG A 46 -8.30 -3.04 -0.40
C ARG A 46 -8.79 -3.96 -1.52
N GLY A 47 -10.09 -4.21 -1.62
CA GLY A 47 -10.64 -5.16 -2.59
C GLY A 47 -10.40 -4.73 -4.04
N ALA A 48 -10.51 -3.43 -4.34
CA ALA A 48 -10.18 -2.89 -5.65
C ALA A 48 -8.68 -3.03 -5.96
N ALA A 49 -7.82 -2.72 -4.97
CA ALA A 49 -6.39 -2.88 -5.10
C ALA A 49 -5.99 -4.35 -5.38
N GLU A 50 -6.50 -5.30 -4.60
CA GLU A 50 -6.24 -6.73 -4.78
C GLU A 50 -6.72 -7.23 -6.15
N THR A 51 -7.92 -6.84 -6.58
CA THR A 51 -8.49 -7.22 -7.88
C THR A 51 -7.59 -6.78 -9.04
N VAL A 52 -7.14 -5.53 -9.03
CA VAL A 52 -6.28 -5.00 -10.10
C VAL A 52 -4.88 -5.63 -10.04
N ALA A 53 -4.31 -5.80 -8.86
CA ALA A 53 -3.01 -6.47 -8.72
C ALA A 53 -3.05 -7.92 -9.23
N ARG A 54 -4.14 -8.67 -8.95
CA ARG A 54 -4.36 -10.01 -9.50
C ARG A 54 -4.45 -9.99 -11.03
N ARG A 55 -5.33 -9.16 -11.60
CA ARG A 55 -5.50 -9.03 -13.06
C ARG A 55 -4.18 -8.74 -13.78
N ASN A 56 -3.44 -7.74 -13.29
CA ASN A 56 -2.13 -7.37 -13.86
C ASN A 56 -1.06 -8.47 -13.75
N CYS A 57 -1.27 -9.47 -12.90
CA CYS A 57 -0.39 -10.62 -12.77
C CYS A 57 -0.83 -11.76 -13.70
N ASP A 58 -2.14 -11.97 -13.81
CA ASP A 58 -2.75 -13.04 -14.61
C ASP A 58 -2.50 -12.88 -16.12
N ASP A 59 -2.14 -11.68 -16.58
CA ASP A 59 -1.79 -11.41 -17.99
C ASP A 59 -0.65 -12.29 -18.52
N SER A 60 0.15 -12.91 -17.63
CA SER A 60 1.29 -13.75 -18.01
C SER A 60 1.25 -15.17 -17.43
N THR A 61 0.28 -15.52 -16.57
CA THR A 61 0.20 -16.83 -15.87
C THR A 61 -1.15 -17.03 -15.19
N ASN A 62 -1.49 -18.26 -14.76
CA ASN A 62 -2.81 -18.58 -14.18
C ASN A 62 -2.79 -18.89 -12.67
N ASP A 63 -1.63 -18.81 -12.01
CA ASP A 63 -1.43 -19.19 -10.60
C ASP A 63 -1.08 -17.99 -9.70
N CYS A 64 -1.35 -16.76 -10.16
CA CYS A 64 -1.09 -15.59 -9.33
C CYS A 64 -1.93 -15.64 -8.06
N ARG A 65 -1.30 -15.29 -6.93
CA ARG A 65 -1.93 -15.11 -5.62
C ARG A 65 -1.62 -13.74 -5.05
N ILE A 66 -2.50 -13.18 -4.20
CA ILE A 66 -2.21 -11.90 -3.55
C ILE A 66 -1.10 -12.16 -2.55
N ALA A 67 0.08 -11.60 -2.80
CA ALA A 67 1.24 -11.74 -1.92
C ALA A 67 1.11 -10.81 -0.71
N ILE A 68 0.61 -9.59 -0.94
CA ILE A 68 0.36 -8.61 0.12
C ILE A 68 -0.56 -7.49 -0.37
N TRP A 69 -1.33 -6.90 0.56
CA TRP A 69 -2.02 -5.62 0.39
C TRP A 69 -1.48 -4.63 1.44
N PHE A 70 -1.61 -3.34 1.17
CA PHE A 70 -1.05 -2.29 2.01
C PHE A 70 -1.93 -1.03 1.97
N ARG A 71 -2.08 -0.38 3.12
CA ARG A 71 -2.79 0.90 3.30
C ARG A 71 -1.81 1.94 3.83
N ASN A 72 -1.80 3.14 3.26
CA ASN A 72 -0.97 4.28 3.70
C ASN A 72 0.48 3.89 4.03
N GLY A 73 1.05 3.06 3.18
CA GLY A 73 2.39 2.50 3.31
C GLY A 73 2.78 1.76 2.03
N CYS A 74 3.80 0.93 2.12
CA CYS A 74 4.37 0.18 1.02
C CYS A 74 4.32 -1.32 1.28
N GLY A 75 4.15 -2.10 0.22
CA GLY A 75 4.32 -3.55 0.21
C GLY A 75 5.53 -3.95 -0.61
N ALA A 76 6.16 -5.06 -0.26
CA ALA A 76 7.20 -5.68 -1.05
C ALA A 76 7.09 -7.21 -1.06
N VAL A 77 7.67 -7.82 -2.10
CA VAL A 77 7.80 -9.26 -2.28
C VAL A 77 9.27 -9.59 -2.53
N ALA A 78 9.78 -10.58 -1.82
CA ALA A 78 11.12 -11.12 -1.97
C ALA A 78 11.07 -12.62 -2.28
N VAL A 79 12.02 -13.09 -3.07
CA VAL A 79 12.20 -14.50 -3.41
C VAL A 79 13.61 -14.94 -3.06
N GLY A 80 13.77 -16.20 -2.71
CA GLY A 80 15.06 -16.83 -2.45
C GLY A 80 15.16 -18.18 -3.16
N SER A 81 16.08 -19.02 -2.71
CA SER A 81 16.35 -20.30 -3.35
C SER A 81 15.18 -21.29 -3.24
N ARG A 82 15.12 -22.28 -4.15
CA ARG A 82 14.16 -23.41 -4.11
C ARG A 82 12.68 -22.99 -4.06
N GLY A 83 12.32 -21.86 -4.66
CA GLY A 83 10.94 -21.37 -4.71
C GLY A 83 10.43 -20.76 -3.40
N GLY A 84 11.27 -20.57 -2.40
CA GLY A 84 10.91 -19.85 -1.18
C GLY A 84 10.72 -18.36 -1.46
N TRP A 85 9.70 -17.75 -0.87
CA TRP A 85 9.37 -16.33 -1.08
C TRP A 85 8.65 -15.78 0.15
N GLY A 86 8.62 -14.46 0.28
CA GLY A 86 7.91 -13.78 1.35
C GLY A 86 7.51 -12.37 0.95
N SER A 87 6.61 -11.79 1.72
CA SER A 87 6.16 -10.41 1.54
C SER A 87 6.27 -9.62 2.84
N GLY A 88 6.21 -8.31 2.74
CA GLY A 88 6.34 -7.41 3.89
C GLY A 88 5.69 -6.06 3.63
N TRP A 89 5.03 -5.54 4.67
CA TRP A 89 4.45 -4.20 4.73
C TRP A 89 5.39 -3.28 5.52
N GLY A 90 5.44 -2.00 5.16
CA GLY A 90 6.11 -0.98 5.97
C GLY A 90 5.55 0.41 5.69
N TYR A 91 5.84 1.36 6.58
CA TYR A 91 5.44 2.76 6.38
C TYR A 91 6.19 3.40 5.19
N ASP A 92 7.37 2.90 4.89
CA ASP A 92 8.19 3.30 3.75
C ASP A 92 8.68 2.10 2.94
N ARG A 93 9.23 2.36 1.75
CA ARG A 93 9.81 1.35 0.86
C ARG A 93 10.88 0.51 1.56
N ARG A 94 11.78 1.14 2.31
CA ARG A 94 12.95 0.50 2.95
C ARG A 94 12.48 -0.53 3.97
N GLU A 95 11.47 -0.19 4.75
CA GLU A 95 10.86 -1.06 5.73
C GLU A 95 10.13 -2.22 5.06
N ALA A 96 9.27 -1.95 4.08
CA ALA A 96 8.55 -3.01 3.36
C ALA A 96 9.52 -4.04 2.76
N GLN A 97 10.61 -3.57 2.14
CA GLN A 97 11.65 -4.41 1.59
C GLN A 97 12.38 -5.25 2.65
N ARG A 98 12.75 -4.66 3.80
CA ARG A 98 13.34 -5.41 4.92
C ARG A 98 12.40 -6.49 5.43
N GLN A 99 11.12 -6.16 5.60
CA GLN A 99 10.11 -7.11 6.08
C GLN A 99 9.91 -8.26 5.08
N ALA A 100 9.91 -7.97 3.77
CA ALA A 100 9.80 -8.99 2.73
C ALA A 100 11.01 -9.93 2.72
N ILE A 101 12.23 -9.39 2.84
CA ILE A 101 13.46 -10.19 2.96
C ILE A 101 13.40 -11.04 4.22
N GLY A 102 13.07 -10.47 5.38
CA GLY A 102 12.97 -11.20 6.63
C GLY A 102 11.93 -12.33 6.56
N SER A 103 10.79 -12.09 5.90
CA SER A 103 9.75 -13.09 5.68
C SER A 103 10.19 -14.22 4.75
N CYS A 104 10.91 -13.89 3.68
CA CYS A 104 11.54 -14.87 2.79
C CYS A 104 12.62 -15.69 3.52
N SER A 105 13.48 -15.02 4.32
CA SER A 105 14.63 -15.65 4.98
C SER A 105 14.24 -16.66 6.06
N ARG A 106 13.01 -16.61 6.57
CA ARG A 106 12.45 -17.66 7.44
C ARG A 106 12.20 -18.99 6.73
N GLN A 107 12.15 -18.98 5.40
CA GLN A 107 11.81 -20.15 4.59
C GLN A 107 12.99 -20.62 3.73
N THR A 108 13.88 -19.71 3.31
CA THR A 108 14.97 -20.01 2.36
C THR A 108 16.13 -19.03 2.48
N GLY A 109 17.27 -19.33 1.83
CA GLY A 109 18.42 -18.45 1.71
C GLY A 109 18.39 -17.57 0.44
N SER A 110 19.35 -16.65 0.33
CA SER A 110 19.58 -15.80 -0.84
C SER A 110 18.38 -14.94 -1.25
N CYS A 111 17.64 -14.44 -0.25
CA CYS A 111 16.45 -13.64 -0.47
C CYS A 111 16.76 -12.27 -1.08
N ARG A 112 16.08 -11.92 -2.16
CA ARG A 112 16.13 -10.60 -2.81
C ARG A 112 14.73 -10.10 -3.11
N VAL A 113 14.54 -8.79 -3.01
CA VAL A 113 13.28 -8.14 -3.40
C VAL A 113 13.12 -8.23 -4.91
N ILE A 114 11.92 -8.62 -5.36
CA ILE A 114 11.55 -8.65 -6.79
C ILE A 114 10.53 -7.59 -7.16
N ARG A 115 9.71 -7.16 -6.20
CA ARG A 115 8.72 -6.09 -6.40
C ARG A 115 8.47 -5.35 -5.10
N TRP A 116 8.20 -4.05 -5.22
CA TRP A 116 7.67 -3.22 -4.16
C TRP A 116 6.74 -2.16 -4.78
N GLN A 117 5.85 -1.59 -3.97
CA GLN A 117 4.95 -0.53 -4.38
C GLN A 117 4.42 0.20 -3.14
N CYS A 118 4.31 1.52 -3.18
CA CYS A 118 3.61 2.29 -2.15
C CYS A 118 2.17 2.62 -2.58
N SER A 119 1.27 2.71 -1.60
CA SER A 119 -0.17 2.92 -1.82
C SER A 119 -0.49 4.28 -2.42
N GLY A 120 0.34 5.29 -2.18
CA GLY A 120 0.21 6.62 -2.78
C GLY A 120 0.88 6.79 -4.15
N GLY A 121 1.68 5.82 -4.63
CA GLY A 121 2.53 5.97 -5.83
C GLY A 121 3.87 5.26 -5.70
N GLU A 122 4.78 5.47 -6.65
CA GLU A 122 6.16 4.98 -6.61
C GLU A 122 7.05 5.77 -5.63
#